data_AF-A0A7S0T9R4-F1
#
_entry.id   AF-A0A7S0T9R4-F1
#
_cell.length_a   1.000
_cell.length_b   1.000
_cell.length_c   1.000
_cell.angle_alpha   90.00
_cell.angle_beta   90.00
_cell.angle_gamma   90.00
#
_symmetry.space_group_name_H-M   'P 1'
#
loop_
_entity.id
_entity.type
_entity.pdbx_description
1 polymer ?
#
loop_
_entity_poly.entity_id
_entity_poly.type
_entity_poly.pdbx_seq_one_letter_code
_entity_poly.pdbx_strand_id
1 'polypeptide(L)'
;LILLDEVHVVPANVFRRVLGVVKAHCKLGLTATLLREDHKIGDINFLIGPKLYEANWIDLQRAGYLATVQCAEVWCPMTAEFYREYLTQSASKRKLLYAMNPNKFRMCEYLVRFHEARGDKIIIFSDNIFALRLFATRLKRPYIYGPTSQTERIRILYQFQNNP
;
A
#
# COMPACT_ATOMS: atom_id res chain seq x y z
N LEU A 1 30.96 -5.48 3.97
CA LEU A 1 29.67 -5.96 3.40
C LEU A 1 28.70 -4.78 3.44
N ILE A 2 28.15 -4.37 2.30
CA ILE A 2 27.07 -3.36 2.24
C ILE A 2 25.73 -4.11 2.20
N LEU A 3 24.80 -3.70 3.06
CA LEU A 3 23.42 -4.18 3.05
C LEU A 3 22.53 -3.06 2.51
N LEU A 4 21.75 -3.38 1.48
CA LEU A 4 20.77 -2.47 0.89
C LEU A 4 19.40 -3.09 1.12
N ASP A 5 18.52 -2.34 1.79
CA ASP A 5 17.14 -2.74 2.01
C ASP A 5 16.23 -2.10 0.96
N GLU A 6 15.15 -2.80 0.62
CA GLU A 6 14.21 -2.46 -0.46
C GLU A 6 14.89 -2.07 -1.77
N VAL A 7 15.71 -2.98 -2.32
CA VAL A 7 16.53 -2.68 -3.50
C VAL A 7 15.75 -2.32 -4.75
N HIS A 8 14.46 -2.60 -4.81
CA HIS A 8 13.61 -2.10 -5.87
C HIS A 8 13.55 -0.56 -5.91
N VAL A 9 13.91 0.16 -4.84
CA VAL A 9 13.99 1.64 -4.77
C VAL A 9 15.37 2.19 -5.25
N VAL A 10 16.39 1.32 -5.37
CA VAL A 10 17.81 1.66 -5.68
C VAL A 10 18.06 2.34 -7.03
N PRO A 11 17.26 2.17 -8.10
CA PRO A 11 17.45 2.93 -9.33
C PRO A 11 17.26 4.45 -9.19
N ALA A 12 16.80 4.94 -8.03
CA ALA A 12 16.78 6.37 -7.75
C ALA A 12 18.21 6.96 -7.76
N ASN A 13 18.39 8.14 -8.36
CA ASN A 13 19.69 8.82 -8.54
C ASN A 13 20.53 8.92 -7.25
N VAL A 14 19.87 8.94 -6.09
CA VAL A 14 20.52 8.98 -4.77
C VAL A 14 21.32 7.71 -4.48
N PHE A 15 20.79 6.53 -4.77
CA PHE A 15 21.45 5.26 -4.45
C PHE A 15 22.65 4.96 -5.36
N ARG A 16 22.58 5.34 -6.64
CA ARG A 16 23.75 5.27 -7.55
C ARG A 16 24.92 6.10 -7.01
N ARG A 17 24.63 7.27 -6.43
CA ARG A 17 25.65 8.10 -5.80
C ARG A 17 26.25 7.44 -4.57
N VAL A 18 25.43 6.84 -3.71
CA VAL A 18 25.93 6.11 -2.51
C VAL A 18 26.84 4.96 -2.91
N LEU A 19 26.48 4.17 -3.91
CA LEU A 19 27.30 3.07 -4.43
C LEU A 19 28.61 3.55 -5.09
N GLY A 20 28.62 4.75 -5.67
CA GLY A 20 29.83 5.38 -6.20
C GLY A 20 30.78 5.90 -5.11
N VAL A 21 30.24 6.35 -3.98
CA VAL A 21 31.00 6.90 -2.85
C VAL A 21 31.53 5.79 -1.94
N VAL A 22 30.67 4.85 -1.57
CA VAL A 22 30.99 3.77 -0.62
C VAL A 22 31.50 2.56 -1.40
N LYS A 23 32.82 2.39 -1.43
CA LYS A 23 33.46 1.23 -2.05
C LYS A 23 33.42 0.04 -1.09
N ALA A 24 32.85 -1.08 -1.53
CA ALA A 24 32.92 -2.35 -0.82
C ALA A 24 32.99 -3.53 -1.80
N HIS A 25 33.71 -4.58 -1.40
CA HIS A 25 33.84 -5.81 -2.19
C HIS A 25 32.56 -6.64 -2.23
N CYS A 26 31.81 -6.69 -1.13
CA CYS A 26 30.57 -7.48 -1.04
C CYS A 26 29.37 -6.56 -0.83
N LYS A 27 28.33 -6.74 -1.65
CA LYS A 27 27.04 -6.04 -1.60
C LYS A 27 25.92 -7.09 -1.52
N LEU A 28 24.96 -6.89 -0.62
CA LEU A 28 23.78 -7.74 -0.49
C LEU A 28 22.54 -6.84 -0.57
N GLY A 29 21.64 -7.18 -1.48
CA GLY A 29 20.36 -6.52 -1.65
C GLY A 29 19.22 -7.37 -1.07
N LEU A 30 18.44 -6.78 -0.18
CA LEU A 30 17.22 -7.35 0.36
C LEU A 30 16.03 -6.62 -0.29
N THR A 31 15.05 -7.38 -0.79
CA THR A 31 13.80 -6.81 -1.31
C THR A 31 12.72 -7.89 -1.25
N ALA A 32 11.52 -7.50 -0.86
CA ALA A 32 10.37 -8.41 -0.87
C ALA A 32 9.74 -8.51 -2.28
N THR A 33 9.79 -7.42 -3.05
CA THR A 33 9.23 -7.34 -4.40
C THR A 33 10.32 -6.95 -5.39
N LEU A 34 10.42 -7.68 -6.51
CA LEU A 34 11.35 -7.36 -7.60
C LEU A 34 10.64 -6.70 -8.80
N LEU A 35 9.31 -6.65 -8.80
CA LEU A 35 8.51 -6.13 -9.89
C LEU A 35 8.55 -4.59 -9.90
N ARG A 36 8.99 -4.02 -11.02
CA ARG A 36 8.88 -2.60 -11.34
C ARG A 36 8.19 -2.42 -12.69
N GLU A 37 7.27 -1.48 -12.74
CA GLU A 37 6.53 -1.11 -13.95
C GLU A 37 7.40 -0.36 -14.98
N ASP A 38 8.53 0.22 -14.56
CA ASP A 38 9.37 1.05 -15.44
C ASP A 38 10.52 0.28 -16.12
N HIS A 39 10.51 -1.05 -16.09
CA HIS A 39 11.48 -1.95 -16.72
C HIS A 39 12.98 -1.70 -16.39
N LYS A 40 13.31 -0.87 -15.40
CA LYS A 40 14.70 -0.56 -14.99
C LYS A 40 15.34 -1.59 -14.07
N ILE A 41 14.79 -2.80 -14.01
CA ILE A 41 15.29 -3.89 -13.15
C ILE A 41 16.70 -4.31 -13.59
N GLY A 42 17.02 -4.23 -14.88
CA GLY A 42 18.35 -4.55 -15.42
C GLY A 42 19.48 -3.72 -14.79
N ASP A 43 19.21 -2.48 -14.37
CA ASP A 43 20.19 -1.62 -13.71
C ASP A 43 20.59 -2.15 -12.33
N ILE A 44 19.71 -2.87 -11.64
CA ILE A 44 19.97 -3.44 -10.31
C ILE A 44 21.02 -4.55 -10.42
N ASN A 45 20.94 -5.37 -11.47
CA ASN A 45 21.90 -6.45 -11.72
C ASN A 45 23.32 -5.90 -11.93
N PHE A 46 23.44 -4.76 -12.61
CA PHE A 46 24.72 -4.08 -12.81
C PHE A 46 25.25 -3.43 -11.52
N LEU A 47 24.36 -2.77 -10.76
CA LEU A 47 24.75 -2.02 -9.56
C LEU A 47 25.11 -2.90 -8.37
N ILE A 48 24.36 -3.98 -8.13
CA ILE A 48 24.50 -4.84 -6.95
C ILE A 48 25.08 -6.20 -7.36
N GLY A 49 24.47 -6.83 -8.37
CA GLY A 49 24.76 -8.19 -8.81
C GLY A 49 23.48 -8.94 -9.18
N PRO A 50 23.58 -10.17 -9.71
CA PRO A 50 22.42 -10.96 -10.11
C PRO A 50 21.56 -11.37 -8.90
N LYS A 51 20.28 -11.67 -9.15
CA LYS A 51 19.40 -12.26 -8.14
C LYS A 51 19.91 -13.65 -7.73
N LEU A 52 20.30 -13.78 -6.47
CA LEU A 52 20.85 -15.04 -5.93
C LEU A 52 19.75 -16.01 -5.49
N TYR A 53 18.69 -15.51 -4.88
CA TYR A 53 17.62 -16.32 -4.31
C TYR A 53 16.30 -15.57 -4.34
N GLU A 54 15.22 -16.31 -4.59
CA GLU A 54 13.85 -15.83 -4.49
C GLU A 54 13.04 -16.90 -3.77
N ALA A 55 12.48 -16.55 -2.62
CA ALA A 55 11.62 -17.47 -1.90
C ALA A 55 10.25 -17.54 -2.58
N ASN A 56 9.76 -18.76 -2.79
CA ASN A 56 8.41 -18.97 -3.28
C ASN A 56 7.40 -18.72 -2.15
N TRP A 57 6.56 -17.69 -2.33
CA TRP A 57 5.53 -17.32 -1.36
C TRP A 57 4.50 -18.43 -1.13
N ILE A 58 4.21 -19.26 -2.13
CA ILE A 58 3.26 -20.38 -2.00
C ILE A 58 3.81 -21.45 -1.05
N ASP A 59 5.11 -21.76 -1.14
CA ASP A 59 5.73 -22.76 -0.28
C ASP A 59 5.85 -22.25 1.15
N LEU A 60 6.15 -20.95 1.34
CA LEU A 60 6.15 -20.31 2.65
C LEU A 60 4.76 -20.29 3.31
N GLN A 61 3.71 -20.07 2.52
CA GLN A 61 2.31 -20.14 2.99
C GLN A 61 1.94 -21.59 3.37
N ARG A 62 2.30 -22.58 2.55
CA ARG A 62 2.07 -24.01 2.85
C ARG A 62 2.83 -24.49 4.08
N ALA A 63 4.04 -23.97 4.30
CA ALA A 63 4.85 -24.26 5.47
C ALA A 63 4.36 -23.53 6.75
N GLY A 64 3.34 -22.67 6.65
CA GLY A 64 2.76 -21.97 7.80
C GLY A 64 3.53 -20.73 8.25
N TYR A 65 4.54 -20.27 7.49
CA TYR A 65 5.26 -19.03 7.79
C TYR A 65 4.48 -17.77 7.38
N LEU A 66 3.57 -17.90 6.41
CA LEU A 66 2.73 -16.80 5.91
C LEU A 66 1.24 -17.12 6.09
N ALA A 67 0.46 -16.09 6.43
CA ALA A 67 -0.99 -16.20 6.50
C ALA A 67 -1.60 -16.43 5.11
N THR A 68 -2.70 -17.21 5.05
CA THR A 68 -3.42 -17.42 3.80
C THR A 68 -4.23 -16.18 3.42
N VAL A 69 -3.99 -15.65 2.23
CA VAL A 69 -4.68 -14.45 1.73
C VAL A 69 -5.79 -14.86 0.77
N GLN A 70 -6.98 -14.30 0.95
CA GLN A 70 -8.07 -14.38 -0.02
C GLN A 70 -8.26 -13.00 -0.66
N CYS A 71 -7.99 -12.90 -1.96
CA CYS A 71 -8.19 -11.67 -2.73
C CYS A 71 -9.63 -11.64 -3.28
N ALA A 72 -10.35 -10.55 -3.05
CA ALA A 72 -11.69 -10.34 -3.58
C ALA A 72 -11.82 -8.93 -4.18
N GLU A 73 -12.21 -8.85 -5.45
CA GLU A 73 -12.51 -7.59 -6.12
C GLU A 73 -14.01 -7.29 -6.03
N VAL A 74 -14.36 -6.19 -5.37
CA VAL A 74 -15.75 -5.78 -5.19
C VAL A 74 -16.05 -4.54 -6.01
N TRP A 75 -16.71 -4.75 -7.15
CA TRP A 75 -17.11 -3.68 -8.05
C TRP A 75 -18.39 -3.00 -7.55
N CYS A 76 -18.30 -1.70 -7.28
CA CYS A 76 -19.45 -0.89 -6.83
C CYS A 76 -19.98 -0.05 -7.99
N PRO A 77 -21.26 -0.17 -8.39
CA PRO A 77 -21.83 0.62 -9.47
C PRO A 77 -21.79 2.11 -9.11
N MET A 78 -21.51 2.97 -10.09
CA MET A 78 -21.56 4.42 -9.90
C MET A 78 -23.01 4.90 -9.92
N THR A 79 -23.37 5.84 -9.04
CA THR A 79 -24.71 6.43 -9.10
C THR A 79 -24.86 7.30 -10.35
N ALA A 80 -26.08 7.46 -10.84
CA ALA A 80 -26.36 8.18 -12.08
C ALA A 80 -25.86 9.64 -12.05
N GLU A 81 -26.00 10.32 -10.91
CA GLU A 81 -25.58 11.70 -10.71
C GLU A 81 -24.06 11.84 -10.81
N PHE A 82 -23.34 10.93 -10.14
CA PHE A 82 -21.89 10.87 -10.17
C PHE A 82 -21.38 10.49 -11.57
N TYR A 83 -22.05 9.56 -12.24
CA TYR A 83 -21.67 9.11 -13.57
C TYR A 83 -21.87 10.22 -14.62
N ARG A 84 -22.96 10.99 -14.53
CA ARG A 84 -23.20 12.14 -15.41
C ARG A 84 -22.07 13.17 -15.32
N GLU A 85 -21.67 13.54 -14.10
CA GLU A 85 -20.54 14.46 -13.90
C GLU A 85 -19.21 13.82 -14.30
N TYR A 86 -19.05 12.52 -14.12
CA TYR A 86 -17.81 11.84 -14.50
C TYR A 86 -17.52 11.96 -15.99
N LEU A 87 -18.55 11.94 -16.85
CA LEU A 87 -18.37 12.03 -18.30
C LEU A 87 -17.93 13.43 -18.78
N THR A 88 -18.30 14.48 -18.07
CA THR A 88 -18.06 15.88 -18.50
C THR A 88 -16.80 16.50 -17.89
N GLN A 89 -16.30 15.95 -16.78
CA GLN A 89 -15.22 16.57 -16.00
C GLN A 89 -13.82 16.14 -16.45
N SER A 90 -12.82 16.96 -16.09
CA SER A 90 -11.41 16.69 -16.37
C SER A 90 -10.88 15.44 -15.65
N ALA A 91 -9.77 14.87 -16.13
CA ALA A 91 -9.16 13.67 -15.57
C ALA A 91 -8.95 13.74 -14.04
N SER A 92 -8.47 14.87 -13.51
CA SER A 92 -8.23 15.03 -12.08
C SER A 92 -9.53 14.99 -11.25
N LYS A 93 -10.61 15.61 -11.75
CA LYS A 93 -11.91 15.60 -11.08
C LYS A 93 -12.62 14.25 -11.19
N ARG A 94 -12.47 13.57 -12.33
CA ARG A 94 -12.94 12.19 -12.52
C ARG A 94 -12.40 11.24 -11.45
N LYS A 95 -11.13 11.41 -11.04
CA LYS A 95 -10.53 10.65 -9.93
C LYS A 95 -11.29 10.81 -8.61
N LEU A 96 -11.67 12.03 -8.29
CA LEU A 96 -12.43 12.30 -7.08
C LEU A 96 -13.86 11.72 -7.17
N LEU A 97 -14.51 11.82 -8.34
CA LEU A 97 -15.87 11.34 -8.53
C LEU A 97 -16.01 9.83 -8.33
N TYR A 98 -15.13 9.00 -8.92
CA TYR A 98 -15.21 7.56 -8.69
C TYR A 98 -14.74 7.14 -7.29
N ALA A 99 -13.89 7.95 -6.64
CA ALA A 99 -13.42 7.67 -5.28
C ALA A 99 -14.52 7.96 -4.25
N MET A 100 -15.28 9.04 -4.46
CA MET A 100 -16.34 9.53 -3.58
C MET A 100 -17.72 8.95 -3.89
N ASN A 101 -17.79 7.90 -4.71
CA ASN A 101 -19.04 7.22 -5.06
C ASN A 101 -19.78 6.74 -3.78
N PRO A 102 -21.03 7.16 -3.53
CA PRO A 102 -21.80 6.74 -2.35
C PRO A 102 -21.91 5.23 -2.20
N ASN A 103 -21.98 4.48 -3.31
CA ASN A 103 -22.06 3.02 -3.26
C ASN A 103 -20.75 2.38 -2.73
N LYS A 104 -19.58 2.99 -3.00
CA LYS A 104 -18.31 2.56 -2.38
C LYS A 104 -18.31 2.80 -0.87
N PHE A 105 -18.88 3.92 -0.42
CA PHE A 105 -18.99 4.19 1.01
C PHE A 105 -19.89 3.16 1.70
N ARG A 106 -21.05 2.84 1.12
CA ARG A 106 -21.96 1.80 1.64
C ARG A 106 -21.28 0.43 1.72
N MET A 107 -20.54 0.04 0.68
CA MET A 107 -19.81 -1.23 0.67
C MET A 107 -18.69 -1.24 1.71
N CYS A 108 -17.95 -0.15 1.83
CA CYS A 108 -16.91 0.00 2.85
C CYS A 108 -17.50 -0.13 4.26
N GLU A 109 -18.60 0.57 4.55
CA GLU A 109 -19.30 0.45 5.83
C GLU A 109 -19.79 -0.97 6.10
N TYR A 110 -20.36 -1.64 5.10
CA TYR A 110 -20.80 -3.03 5.21
C TYR A 110 -19.63 -3.97 5.56
N LEU A 111 -18.51 -3.88 4.84
CA LEU A 111 -17.33 -4.72 5.08
C LEU A 111 -16.72 -4.46 6.46
N VAL A 112 -16.69 -3.19 6.88
CA VAL A 112 -16.21 -2.83 8.23
C VAL A 112 -17.07 -3.50 9.29
N ARG A 113 -18.40 -3.35 9.22
CA ARG A 113 -19.31 -3.99 10.18
C ARG A 113 -19.25 -5.51 10.14
N PHE A 114 -19.08 -6.10 8.96
CA PHE A 114 -18.96 -7.54 8.77
C PHE A 114 -17.73 -8.10 9.49
N HIS A 115 -16.57 -7.44 9.38
CA HIS A 115 -15.34 -7.87 10.03
C HIS A 115 -15.29 -7.49 11.52
N GLU A 116 -15.88 -6.36 11.92
CA GLU A 116 -16.03 -5.99 13.33
C GLU A 116 -16.87 -7.01 14.10
N ALA A 117 -17.95 -7.53 13.48
CA ALA A 117 -18.78 -8.57 14.08
C ALA A 117 -18.03 -9.90 14.31
N ARG A 118 -16.89 -10.11 13.63
CA ARG A 118 -16.02 -11.29 13.76
C ARG A 118 -14.86 -11.06 14.73
N GLY A 119 -14.65 -9.82 15.18
CA GLY A 119 -13.48 -9.42 15.96
C GLY A 119 -12.20 -9.34 15.14
N ASP A 120 -12.30 -9.20 13.81
CA ASP A 120 -11.14 -9.09 12.94
C ASP A 120 -10.57 -7.66 12.96
N LYS A 121 -9.24 -7.53 12.86
CA LYS A 121 -8.58 -6.23 12.67
C LYS A 121 -8.67 -5.79 11.21
N ILE A 122 -9.02 -4.52 10.99
CA ILE A 122 -9.33 -3.99 9.65
C ILE A 122 -8.43 -2.80 9.36
N ILE A 123 -7.80 -2.79 8.18
CA ILE A 123 -7.05 -1.65 7.66
C ILE A 123 -7.69 -1.24 6.32
N ILE A 124 -8.01 0.05 6.20
CA ILE A 124 -8.59 0.63 4.99
C ILE A 124 -7.56 1.54 4.35
N PHE A 125 -7.13 1.21 3.13
CA PHE A 125 -6.25 2.06 2.32
C PHE A 125 -7.08 2.92 1.36
N SER A 126 -6.68 4.19 1.20
CA SER A 126 -7.31 5.12 0.27
C SER A 126 -6.25 6.04 -0.34
N ASP A 127 -6.16 6.04 -1.67
CA ASP A 127 -5.23 6.91 -2.41
C ASP A 127 -5.61 8.39 -2.34
N ASN A 128 -6.86 8.70 -1.99
CA ASN A 128 -7.36 10.07 -1.90
C ASN A 128 -7.57 10.48 -0.44
N ILE A 129 -6.89 11.55 -0.04
CA ILE A 129 -6.94 12.09 1.33
C ILE A 129 -8.35 12.63 1.67
N PHE A 130 -9.06 13.23 0.71
CA PHE A 130 -10.42 13.73 0.94
C PHE A 130 -11.40 12.59 1.18
N ALA A 131 -11.30 11.52 0.38
CA ALA A 131 -12.09 10.30 0.58
C ALA A 131 -11.79 9.65 1.94
N LEU A 132 -10.51 9.52 2.29
CA LEU A 132 -10.07 8.99 3.58
C LEU A 132 -10.69 9.78 4.75
N ARG A 133 -10.56 11.11 4.73
CA ARG A 133 -11.09 11.98 5.80
C ARG A 133 -12.61 11.85 5.91
N LEU A 134 -13.32 11.88 4.79
CA LEU A 134 -14.79 11.75 4.79
C LEU A 134 -15.22 10.39 5.37
N PHE A 135 -14.58 9.31 4.93
CA PHE A 135 -14.95 7.96 5.31
C PHE A 135 -14.65 7.73 6.79
N ALA A 136 -13.45 8.10 7.24
CA ALA A 136 -13.07 7.97 8.65
C ALA A 136 -13.97 8.80 9.58
N THR A 137 -14.31 10.03 9.19
CA THR A 137 -15.20 10.90 9.99
C THR A 137 -16.61 10.31 10.08
N ARG A 138 -17.17 9.82 8.97
CA ARG A 138 -18.51 9.21 8.98
C ARG A 138 -18.56 7.88 9.73
N LEU A 139 -17.53 7.05 9.58
CA LEU A 139 -17.41 5.77 10.29
C LEU A 139 -16.98 5.95 11.75
N LYS A 140 -16.58 7.15 12.16
CA LYS A 140 -16.03 7.46 13.49
C LYS A 140 -14.85 6.56 13.84
N ARG A 141 -13.94 6.37 12.89
CA ARG A 141 -12.71 5.57 13.03
C ARG A 141 -11.46 6.45 12.93
N PRO A 142 -10.36 6.11 13.63
CA PRO A 142 -9.10 6.86 13.53
C PRO A 142 -8.53 6.74 12.12
N TYR A 143 -7.78 7.76 11.69
CA TYR A 143 -7.11 7.77 10.39
C TYR A 143 -5.74 8.42 10.49
N ILE A 144 -4.81 7.96 9.65
CA ILE A 144 -3.44 8.49 9.55
C ILE A 144 -3.28 9.07 8.15
N TYR A 145 -2.76 10.29 8.05
CA TYR A 145 -2.43 10.94 6.78
C TYR A 145 -1.15 11.80 6.97
N GLY A 146 -0.65 12.40 5.89
CA GLY A 146 0.67 13.06 5.88
C GLY A 146 0.91 14.04 7.06
N PRO A 147 0.03 15.02 7.28
CA PRO A 147 0.10 15.97 8.40
C PRO A 147 -0.11 15.41 9.81
N THR A 148 -0.47 14.13 10.01
CA THR A 148 -0.64 13.57 11.35
C THR A 148 0.70 13.56 12.11
N SER A 149 0.72 14.09 13.33
CA SER A 149 1.92 14.14 14.17
C SER A 149 2.44 12.73 14.50
N GLN A 150 3.75 12.60 14.74
CA GLN A 150 4.35 11.30 15.06
C GLN A 150 3.79 10.71 16.36
N THR A 151 3.57 11.56 17.38
CA THR A 151 2.99 11.15 18.66
C THR A 151 1.59 10.53 18.46
N GLU A 152 0.73 11.18 17.69
CA GLU A 152 -0.63 10.68 17.43
C GLU A 152 -0.59 9.41 16.57
N ARG A 153 0.30 9.35 15.58
CA ARG A 153 0.49 8.16 14.74
C ARG A 153 0.87 6.93 15.58
N ILE A 154 1.83 7.07 16.48
CA ILE A 154 2.26 5.98 17.37
C ILE A 154 1.12 5.57 18.29
N ARG A 155 0.36 6.53 18.84
CA ARG A 155 -0.81 6.25 19.67
C ARG A 155 -1.87 5.43 18.93
N ILE A 156 -2.24 5.84 17.72
CA ILE A 156 -3.23 5.12 16.90
C ILE A 156 -2.76 3.70 16.60
N LEU A 157 -1.49 3.53 16.21
CA LEU A 157 -0.91 2.21 15.92
C LEU A 157 -0.86 1.32 17.17
N TYR A 158 -0.47 1.88 18.31
CA TYR A 158 -0.46 1.17 19.58
C TYR A 158 -1.86 0.70 19.97
N GLN A 159 -2.88 1.55 19.82
CA GLN A 159 -4.27 1.18 20.07
C GLN A 159 -4.73 0.07 19.12
N PHE A 160 -4.40 0.14 17.83
CA PHE A 160 -4.75 -0.89 16.85
C PHE A 160 -4.07 -2.25 17.14
N GLN A 161 -2.87 -2.25 17.69
CA GLN A 161 -2.15 -3.48 18.04
C GLN A 161 -2.67 -4.13 19.32
N ASN A 162 -2.95 -3.34 20.35
CA ASN A 162 -3.20 -3.86 21.69
C ASN A 162 -4.67 -3.88 22.10
N ASN A 163 -5.50 -3.03 21.51
CA ASN A 163 -6.93 -3.06 21.81
C ASN A 163 -7.62 -4.08 20.88
N PRO A 164 -8.46 -4.97 21.45
CA PRO A 164 -9.28 -5.89 20.67
C PRO A 164 -10.35 -5.17 19.85
#